data_AF-A0A3D2KQ20-F1
#
_entry.id   AF-A0A3D2KQ20-F1
#
_cell.length_a   1.000
_cell.length_b   1.000
_cell.length_c   1.000
_cell.angle_alpha   90.00
_cell.angle_beta   90.00
_cell.angle_gamma   90.00
#
_symmetry.space_group_name_H-M   'P 1'
#
loop_
_entity.id
_entity.type
_entity.pdbx_description
1 polymer ?
#
loop_
_entity_poly.entity_id
_entity_poly.type
_entity_poly.pdbx_seq_one_letter_code
_entity_poly.pdbx_strand_id
1 'polypeptide(L)'
;FIPHQANTRIIDTAVRMLGIPPARVFHTIEAYGNISSASIPVSLDEARRRGRLRPGDTVLLVAFGAGLTYGGAVLRWEAAVPGASAAGEGGAAGSPSGTDSNPQERTQSMT
;
A
#
# COMPACT_ATOMS: atom_id res chain seq x y z
N PHE A 1 3.97 6.86 -5.11
CA PHE A 1 4.69 7.47 -6.24
C PHE A 1 5.46 6.36 -6.95
N ILE A 2 5.19 6.18 -8.24
CA ILE A 2 5.81 5.14 -9.07
C ILE A 2 6.44 5.85 -10.28
N PRO A 3 7.72 6.26 -10.20
CA PRO A 3 8.41 6.91 -11.30
C PRO A 3 8.97 5.90 -12.31
N HIS A 4 9.37 6.40 -13.48
CA HIS A 4 10.31 5.70 -14.35
C HIS A 4 11.59 5.36 -13.58
N GLN A 5 12.02 4.10 -13.67
CA GLN A 5 13.15 3.53 -12.93
C GLN A 5 14.47 3.78 -13.68
N ALA A 6 14.83 5.04 -13.90
CA ALA A 6 15.99 5.41 -14.71
C ALA A 6 17.33 5.29 -13.97
N ASN A 7 17.39 5.90 -12.79
CA ASN A 7 18.54 5.95 -11.91
C ASN A 7 18.09 6.42 -10.53
N THR A 8 18.55 5.77 -9.46
CA THR A 8 18.19 6.09 -8.08
C THR A 8 18.43 7.57 -7.73
N ARG A 9 19.55 8.17 -8.18
CA ARG A 9 19.85 9.59 -7.90
C ARG A 9 18.85 10.56 -8.52
N ILE A 10 18.32 10.23 -9.71
CA ILE A 10 17.29 11.04 -10.38
C ILE A 10 15.97 10.92 -9.62
N ILE A 11 15.61 9.70 -9.24
CA ILE A 11 14.39 9.41 -8.47
C ILE A 11 14.44 10.16 -7.14
N ASP A 12 15.52 10.03 -6.37
CA ASP A 12 15.69 10.69 -5.07
C ASP A 12 15.59 12.21 -5.17
N THR A 13 16.14 12.78 -6.25
CA THR A 13 16.02 14.21 -6.53
C THR A 13 14.56 14.61 -6.75
N ALA A 14 13.82 13.87 -7.58
CA ALA A 14 12.40 14.12 -7.80
C ALA A 14 11.58 13.96 -6.52
N VAL A 15 11.85 12.92 -5.71
CA VAL A 15 11.19 12.66 -4.42
C VAL A 15 11.38 13.84 -3.46
N ARG A 16 12.62 14.34 -3.34
CA ARG A 16 12.95 15.50 -2.51
C ARG A 16 12.25 16.77 -3.00
N MET A 17 12.26 17.01 -4.31
CA MET A 17 11.60 18.19 -4.90
C MET A 17 10.08 18.17 -4.72
N LEU A 18 9.47 16.98 -4.76
CA LEU A 18 8.03 16.80 -4.59
C LEU A 18 7.59 16.71 -3.11
N GLY A 19 8.54 16.69 -2.16
CA GLY A 19 8.24 16.53 -0.74
C GLY A 19 7.57 15.20 -0.39
N ILE A 20 7.78 14.16 -1.22
CA ILE A 20 7.14 12.86 -1.03
C ILE A 20 7.92 12.08 0.03
N PRO A 21 7.27 11.52 1.07
CA PRO A 21 7.95 10.65 2.03
C PRO A 21 8.58 9.44 1.31
N PRO A 22 9.87 9.08 1.59
CA PRO A 22 10.53 7.97 0.92
C PRO A 22 9.76 6.64 0.99
N ALA A 23 9.07 6.38 2.10
CA ALA A 23 8.24 5.20 2.28
C ALA A 23 7.04 5.09 1.30
N ARG A 24 6.68 6.19 0.62
CA ARG A 24 5.61 6.25 -0.40
C ARG A 24 6.15 6.20 -1.84
N VAL A 25 7.44 5.96 -2.01
CA VAL A 25 8.09 5.76 -3.30
C VAL A 25 8.27 4.26 -3.51
N PHE A 26 7.91 3.77 -4.69
CA PHE A 26 8.11 2.36 -5.02
C PHE A 26 9.31 2.21 -5.95
N HIS A 27 10.27 1.40 -5.52
CA HIS A 27 11.51 1.13 -6.22
C HIS A 27 11.53 -0.32 -6.69
N THR A 28 11.88 -0.50 -7.95
CA THR A 28 12.20 -1.81 -8.52
C THR A 28 13.51 -1.77 -9.30
N ILE A 29 14.21 -0.64 -9.31
CA ILE A 29 15.45 -0.45 -10.05
C ILE A 29 16.56 -1.37 -9.53
N GLU A 30 16.56 -1.74 -8.25
CA GLU A 30 17.50 -2.69 -7.67
C GLU A 30 17.29 -4.11 -8.22
N ALA A 31 16.05 -4.46 -8.55
CA ALA A 31 15.69 -5.80 -9.04
C ALA A 31 15.80 -5.92 -10.57
N TYR A 32 15.40 -4.89 -11.32
CA TYR A 32 15.27 -4.96 -12.77
C TYR A 32 16.14 -3.96 -13.54
N GLY A 33 16.78 -3.00 -12.85
CA GLY A 33 17.47 -1.90 -13.51
C GLY A 33 16.52 -0.99 -14.30
N ASN A 34 17.09 -0.27 -15.27
CA ASN A 34 16.33 0.57 -16.19
C ASN A 34 15.84 -0.25 -17.39
N ILE A 35 14.55 -0.58 -17.38
CA ILE A 35 13.87 -1.29 -18.46
C ILE A 35 12.99 -0.36 -19.32
N SER A 36 13.38 0.92 -19.42
CA SER A 36 12.73 1.94 -20.26
C SER A 36 11.22 2.02 -19.99
N SER A 37 10.39 1.98 -21.03
CA SER A 37 8.92 2.06 -20.99
C SER A 37 8.26 1.02 -20.08
N ALA A 38 8.90 -0.15 -19.87
CA ALA A 38 8.35 -1.20 -19.00
C ALA A 38 8.48 -0.88 -17.51
N SER A 39 9.28 0.12 -17.12
CA SER A 39 9.59 0.41 -15.72
C SER A 39 8.35 0.71 -14.87
N ILE A 40 7.45 1.56 -15.38
CA ILE A 40 6.23 1.93 -14.67
C ILE A 40 5.23 0.78 -14.56
N PRO A 41 4.83 0.08 -15.66
CA PRO A 41 3.86 -1.00 -15.54
C PRO A 41 4.39 -2.17 -14.70
N VAL A 42 5.67 -2.53 -14.80
CA VAL A 42 6.28 -3.56 -13.94
C VAL A 42 6.26 -3.13 -12.47
N SER A 43 6.60 -1.87 -12.18
CA SER A 43 6.56 -1.35 -10.80
C SER A 43 5.14 -1.32 -10.23
N LEU A 44 4.15 -0.95 -11.04
CA LEU A 44 2.73 -0.95 -10.66
C LEU A 44 2.25 -2.35 -10.30
N ASP A 45 2.55 -3.33 -11.15
CA ASP A 45 2.15 -4.71 -10.91
C ASP A 45 2.85 -5.30 -9.69
N GLU A 46 4.14 -5.04 -9.51
CA GLU A 46 4.88 -5.48 -8.34
C GLU A 46 4.36 -4.81 -7.05
N ALA A 47 4.02 -3.52 -7.10
CA ALA A 47 3.39 -2.82 -5.98
C ALA A 47 2.03 -3.44 -5.62
N ARG A 48 1.23 -3.80 -6.62
CA ARG A 48 -0.03 -4.52 -6.42
C ARG A 48 0.20 -5.88 -5.78
N ARG A 49 1.08 -6.72 -6.34
CA ARG A 49 1.37 -8.08 -5.81
C ARG A 49 1.93 -8.05 -4.39
N ARG A 50 2.70 -7.02 -4.04
CA ARG A 50 3.25 -6.81 -2.68
C ARG A 50 2.27 -6.13 -1.72
N GLY A 51 1.01 -5.92 -2.11
CA GLY A 51 -0.01 -5.29 -1.26
C GLY A 51 0.29 -3.83 -0.92
N ARG A 52 1.09 -3.14 -1.75
CA ARG A 52 1.47 -1.73 -1.56
C ARG A 52 0.48 -0.73 -2.15
N LEU A 53 -0.53 -1.23 -2.87
CA LEU A 53 -1.63 -0.45 -3.45
C LEU A 53 -2.95 -1.00 -2.91
N ARG A 54 -3.80 -0.10 -2.42
CA ARG A 54 -5.15 -0.39 -1.90
C ARG A 54 -6.19 0.38 -2.71
N PRO A 55 -7.43 -0.14 -2.84
CA PRO A 55 -8.53 0.64 -3.41
C PRO A 55 -8.66 2.01 -2.71
N GLY A 56 -8.85 3.06 -3.51
CA GLY A 56 -8.90 4.46 -3.07
C GLY A 56 -7.54 5.17 -3.00
N ASP A 57 -6.40 4.46 -3.12
CA ASP A 57 -5.08 5.10 -3.06
C ASP A 57 -4.89 6.08 -4.22
N THR A 58 -4.29 7.25 -3.93
CA THR A 58 -3.84 8.18 -4.97
C THR A 58 -2.43 7.83 -5.41
N VAL A 59 -2.27 7.50 -6.69
CA VAL A 59 -0.99 7.09 -7.27
C VAL A 59 -0.51 8.14 -8.26
N LEU A 60 0.66 8.71 -7.98
CA LEU A 60 1.41 9.55 -8.92
C LEU A 60 2.35 8.68 -9.76
N LEU A 61 2.29 8.84 -11.08
CA LEU A 61 3.19 8.28 -12.08
C LEU A 61 3.95 9.42 -12.77
N VAL A 62 5.26 9.28 -12.96
CA VAL A 62 6.07 10.24 -13.72
C VAL A 62 7.12 9.50 -14.54
N ALA A 63 7.23 9.81 -15.82
CA ALA A 63 8.23 9.25 -16.73
C ALA A 63 8.96 10.33 -17.52
N PHE A 64 10.16 9.99 -17.96
CA PHE A 64 10.93 10.73 -18.95
C PHE A 64 11.73 9.75 -19.80
N GLY A 65 12.14 10.15 -21.00
CA GLY A 65 12.88 9.30 -21.92
C GLY A 65 13.52 10.06 -23.09
N ALA A 66 14.13 9.31 -24.01
CA ALA A 66 14.79 9.85 -25.20
C ALA A 66 13.84 10.74 -26.01
N GLY A 67 14.34 11.90 -26.45
CA GLY A 67 13.52 12.95 -27.07
C GLY A 67 14.18 14.32 -26.97
N LEU A 68 13.99 15.12 -25.91
CA LEU A 68 13.45 14.86 -24.57
C LEU A 68 11.92 14.73 -24.52
N THR A 69 11.41 13.61 -23.99
CA THR A 69 9.97 13.40 -23.71
C THR A 69 9.78 13.19 -22.22
N TYR A 70 8.73 13.77 -21.65
CA TYR A 70 8.35 13.58 -20.26
C TYR A 70 6.83 13.65 -20.11
N GLY A 71 6.31 13.11 -19.01
CA GLY A 71 4.90 13.16 -18.69
C GLY A 71 4.61 12.60 -17.32
N GLY A 72 3.42 12.90 -16.80
CA GLY A 72 2.96 12.36 -15.53
C GLY A 72 1.45 12.21 -15.52
N ALA A 73 0.97 11.35 -14.63
CA ALA A 73 -0.44 11.11 -14.40
C ALA A 73 -0.68 10.89 -12.91
N VAL A 74 -1.82 11.39 -12.43
CA VAL A 74 -2.34 11.05 -11.11
C VAL A 74 -3.59 10.22 -11.33
N LEU A 75 -3.64 9.04 -10.72
CA LEU A 75 -4.78 8.14 -10.82
C LEU A 75 -5.25 7.75 -9.42
N ARG A 76 -6.55 7.43 -9.33
CA ARG A 76 -7.10 6.73 -8.18
C ARG A 76 -7.06 5.23 -8.45
N TRP A 77 -6.47 4.48 -7.53
CA TRP A 77 -6.36 3.04 -7.67
C TRP A 77 -7.66 2.39 -7.21
N GLU A 78 -8.39 1.73 -8.10
CA GLU A 78 -9.68 1.09 -7.79
C GLU A 78 -9.66 -0.44 -7.98
N ALA A 79 -8.51 -1.02 -8.30
CA ALA A 79 -8.44 -2.45 -8.58
C ALA A 79 -8.73 -3.26 -7.32
N ALA A 80 -9.79 -4.09 -7.37
CA ALA A 80 -10.14 -5.02 -6.31
C ALA A 80 -8.95 -5.96 -6.01
N VAL A 81 -8.72 -6.21 -4.72
CA VAL A 81 -7.82 -7.28 -4.28
C VAL A 81 -8.50 -8.60 -4.65
N PRO A 82 -7.95 -9.42 -5.56
CA PRO A 82 -8.52 -10.73 -5.82
C PRO A 82 -8.49 -11.54 -4.51
N GLY A 83 -9.67 -11.92 -4.00
CA GLY A 83 -9.81 -12.66 -2.74
C GLY A 83 -10.37 -11.88 -1.54
N ALA A 84 -10.56 -10.56 -1.64
CA ALA A 84 -11.36 -9.82 -0.67
C ALA A 84 -12.85 -9.99 -0.97
N SER A 85 -13.38 -11.19 -0.69
CA SER A 85 -14.83 -11.41 -0.62
C SER A 85 -15.43 -10.47 0.42
N ALA A 86 -16.58 -9.88 0.09
CA ALA A 86 -17.37 -9.02 0.95
C ALA A 86 -17.62 -9.71 2.31
N ALA A 87 -16.93 -9.27 3.35
CA ALA A 87 -17.24 -9.64 4.71
C ALA A 87 -18.53 -8.90 5.12
N GLY A 88 -19.66 -9.57 4.90
CA GLY A 88 -20.85 -9.54 5.76
C GLY A 88 -21.61 -8.22 5.89
N GLU A 89 -22.53 -7.96 4.96
CA GLU A 89 -23.81 -7.38 5.35
C GLU A 89 -24.73 -8.50 5.84
N GLY A 90 -25.14 -8.46 7.10
CA GLY A 90 -26.25 -9.28 7.59
C GLY A 90 -26.16 -9.68 9.08
N GLY A 91 -27.10 -9.18 9.88
CA GLY A 91 -27.62 -9.91 11.03
C GLY A 91 -27.39 -9.28 12.40
N ALA A 92 -28.24 -8.31 12.76
CA ALA A 92 -28.52 -8.03 14.16
C ALA A 92 -29.19 -9.26 14.81
N ALA A 93 -28.62 -9.79 15.89
CA ALA A 93 -29.33 -10.59 16.88
C ALA A 93 -28.50 -10.76 18.17
N GLY A 94 -29.06 -10.34 19.31
CA GLY A 94 -28.79 -10.95 20.61
C GLY A 94 -27.76 -10.24 21.50
N SER A 95 -28.23 -9.35 22.36
CA SER A 95 -27.55 -9.07 23.64
C SER A 95 -27.63 -10.31 24.54
N PRO A 96 -26.54 -10.72 25.21
CA PRO A 96 -26.65 -11.52 26.41
C PRO A 96 -26.46 -10.62 27.64
N SER A 97 -27.58 -10.28 28.28
CA SER A 97 -27.63 -10.04 29.71
C SER A 97 -27.39 -11.37 30.43
N GLY A 98 -26.34 -11.47 31.24
CA GLY A 98 -26.07 -12.66 32.03
C GLY A 98 -24.91 -12.44 32.97
N THR A 99 -25.25 -12.20 34.23
CA THR A 99 -24.37 -12.13 35.40
C THR A 99 -23.41 -13.32 35.44
N ASP A 100 -22.11 -13.05 35.36
CA ASP A 100 -21.08 -14.03 35.73
C ASP A 100 -20.49 -13.63 37.09
N SER A 101 -20.81 -14.44 38.09
CA SER A 101 -20.36 -14.28 39.47
C SER A 101 -19.08 -15.09 39.64
N ASN A 102 -17.95 -14.40 39.68
CA ASN A 102 -16.63 -14.99 39.85
C ASN A 102 -16.50 -15.71 41.23
N PRO A 103 -16.22 -17.02 41.30
CA PRO A 103 -16.12 -17.74 42.58
C PRO A 103 -14.69 -17.82 43.15
N GLN A 104 -13.75 -16.94 42.76
CA GLN A 104 -12.35 -17.04 43.21
C GLN A 104 -11.98 -16.31 44.52
N GLU A 105 -12.95 -15.79 45.29
CA GLU A 105 -12.69 -15.22 46.62
C GLU A 105 -13.18 -16.13 47.75
N ARG A 106 -12.55 -17.31 47.93
CA ARG A 106 -12.56 -18.01 49.23
C ARG A 106 -11.24 -18.74 49.47
N THR A 107 -10.64 -18.44 50.62
CA THR A 107 -9.60 -19.20 51.31
C THR A 107 -8.16 -18.91 50.88
N GLN A 108 -7.54 -17.93 51.53
CA GLN A 108 -6.23 -18.07 52.20
C GLN A 108 -5.91 -16.82 53.04
N SER A 109 -6.33 -16.86 54.31
CA SER A 109 -5.77 -16.05 55.39
C SER A 109 -5.79 -16.91 56.64
N MET A 110 -4.66 -17.58 56.91
CA MET A 110 -4.24 -18.16 58.19
C MET A 110 -3.01 -19.07 57.95
N THR A 111 -1.81 -18.51 58.09
CA THR A 111 -0.66 -19.00 58.88
C THR A 111 0.47 -17.99 58.72
#